data_AF-A0A928TEM0-F1
#
_entry.id   AF-A0A928TEM0-F1
#
_cell.length_a   1.000
_cell.length_b   1.000
_cell.length_c   1.000
_cell.angle_alpha   90.00
_cell.angle_beta   90.00
_cell.angle_gamma   90.00
#
_symmetry.space_group_name_H-M   'P 1'
#
loop_
_entity.id
_entity.type
_entity.pdbx_description
1 polymer ?
#
loop_
_entity_poly.entity_id
_entity_poly.type
_entity_poly.pdbx_seq_one_letter_code
_entity_poly.pdbx_strand_id
1 'polypeptide(L)'
;MKQPVILRDLTELARYQDEFASDPEPTMATQVAMPPPALNDQPDQLVQAILRAARELQRLSEQDGAARREAETVLEQHRRLKDEASRYRQIDRDAREVIDGALKVVATAFLPRSQAEADQLVASASAVATVAANRLKGIEAELAELEEQEDLSRLLAIERTEREARQREEQALAAIERAKALASEHKYDEALRLLGSAIKQNPNMPAVASCNDTIRRQAHAVKTLEVERALAEARRLHRREPSRAAEILGGLDLSGMPAVLVRDVYGCWLQSCRRLGLVEAVHYSPGTGKGAMLIPDSGSDSRLKVVSAIGLPGWAPGRTFAVKALRGARPLAA
;
A
#
# COMPACT_ATOMS: atom_id res chain seq x y z
N MET A 1 9.44 16.91 34.03
CA MET A 1 10.68 16.63 33.29
C MET A 1 10.69 15.15 32.95
N LYS A 2 10.53 14.76 31.68
CA LYS A 2 10.49 13.35 31.26
C LYS A 2 11.90 12.94 30.79
N GLN A 3 12.61 12.14 31.56
CA GLN A 3 13.87 11.55 31.13
C GLN A 3 13.58 10.26 30.34
N PRO A 4 14.24 10.04 29.17
CA PRO A 4 14.08 8.81 28.42
C PRO A 4 14.83 7.65 29.11
N VAL A 5 14.11 6.58 29.47
CA VAL A 5 14.70 5.33 29.93
C VAL A 5 15.06 4.48 28.70
N ILE A 6 16.34 4.11 28.58
CA ILE A 6 16.83 3.24 27.51
C ILE A 6 17.04 1.85 28.12
N LEU A 7 16.16 0.91 27.77
CA LEU A 7 16.26 -0.49 28.20
C LEU A 7 17.31 -1.22 27.35
N ARG A 8 18.21 -1.96 27.98
CA ARG A 8 19.27 -2.71 27.29
C ARG A 8 18.93 -4.19 27.09
N ASP A 9 17.98 -4.73 27.86
CA ASP A 9 17.41 -6.05 27.64
C ASP A 9 15.91 -6.12 28.00
N LEU A 10 15.27 -7.25 27.66
CA LEU A 10 13.84 -7.51 27.90
C LEU A 10 13.50 -7.83 29.36
N THR A 11 14.46 -8.29 30.16
CA THR A 11 14.34 -8.55 31.60
C THR A 11 14.25 -7.27 32.41
N GLU A 12 14.87 -6.17 31.96
CA GLU A 12 14.75 -4.83 32.57
C GLU A 12 13.33 -4.26 32.46
N LEU A 13 12.52 -4.76 31.51
CA LEU A 13 11.14 -4.33 31.30
C LEU A 13 10.20 -4.80 32.41
N ALA A 14 10.51 -5.91 33.08
CA ALA A 14 9.75 -6.43 34.21
C ALA A 14 9.79 -5.50 35.44
N ARG A 15 10.82 -4.64 35.56
CA ARG A 15 10.96 -3.70 36.68
C ARG A 15 10.05 -2.48 36.59
N TYR A 16 9.48 -2.23 35.41
CA TYR A 16 8.59 -1.10 35.15
C TYR A 16 7.15 -1.56 34.89
N GLN A 17 6.84 -2.85 35.11
CA GLN A 17 5.54 -3.44 34.79
C GLN A 17 4.39 -2.78 35.58
N ASP A 18 4.66 -2.27 36.78
CA ASP A 18 3.67 -1.61 37.65
C ASP A 18 3.53 -0.09 37.35
N GLU A 19 4.43 0.51 36.56
CA GLU A 19 4.36 1.94 36.19
C GLU A 19 3.49 2.20 34.96
N PHE A 20 3.21 1.16 34.17
CA PHE A 20 2.21 1.24 33.10
C PHE A 20 0.84 1.04 33.73
N ALA A 21 0.15 2.15 34.00
CA ALA A 21 -1.25 2.14 34.36
C ALA A 21 -1.99 1.21 33.39
N SER A 22 -2.56 0.14 33.93
CA SER A 22 -3.46 -0.74 33.20
C SER A 22 -4.64 0.13 32.76
N ASP A 23 -4.64 0.51 31.48
CA ASP A 23 -5.84 1.05 30.86
C ASP A 23 -6.97 0.06 31.15
N PRO A 24 -8.14 0.53 31.63
CA PRO A 24 -9.26 -0.37 31.89
C PRO A 24 -9.61 -1.05 30.57
N GLU A 25 -9.47 -2.38 30.54
CA GLU A 25 -9.90 -3.19 29.42
C GLU A 25 -11.35 -2.81 29.07
N PRO A 26 -11.69 -2.65 27.78
CA PRO A 26 -13.07 -2.44 27.38
C PRO A 26 -13.88 -3.58 27.99
N THR A 27 -14.91 -3.23 28.75
CA THR A 27 -15.82 -4.16 29.43
C THR A 27 -16.58 -4.94 28.36
N MET A 28 -15.92 -5.93 27.76
CA MET A 28 -16.64 -7.07 27.21
C MET A 28 -17.32 -7.69 28.42
N ALA A 29 -18.65 -7.77 28.38
CA ALA A 29 -19.41 -8.54 29.33
C ALA A 29 -18.99 -10.01 29.16
N THR A 30 -17.88 -10.39 29.81
CA THR A 30 -17.48 -11.77 29.97
C THR A 30 -18.57 -12.39 30.82
N GLN A 31 -19.51 -13.09 30.18
CA GLN A 31 -20.37 -14.02 30.87
C GLN A 31 -19.46 -14.87 31.74
N VAL A 32 -19.66 -14.79 33.06
CA VAL A 32 -18.89 -15.51 34.06
C VAL A 32 -18.94 -16.98 33.68
N ALA A 33 -17.86 -17.49 33.10
CA ALA A 33 -17.69 -18.90 32.84
C ALA A 33 -17.83 -19.60 34.19
N MET A 34 -18.81 -20.50 34.31
CA MET A 34 -18.91 -21.38 35.47
C MET A 34 -17.52 -22.00 35.71
N PRO A 35 -17.04 -22.04 36.97
CA PRO A 35 -15.76 -22.66 37.26
C PRO A 35 -15.78 -24.10 36.70
N PRO A 36 -14.71 -24.55 36.02
CA PRO A 36 -14.66 -25.90 35.48
C PRO A 36 -14.90 -26.88 36.64
N PRO A 37 -15.74 -27.92 36.44
CA PRO A 37 -15.98 -28.91 37.47
C PRO A 37 -14.64 -29.48 37.93
N ALA A 38 -14.44 -29.62 39.24
CA ALA A 38 -13.21 -30.18 39.78
C ALA A 38 -12.96 -31.57 39.18
N LEU A 39 -11.95 -31.67 38.32
CA LEU A 39 -11.56 -32.90 37.67
C LEU A 39 -10.71 -33.70 38.66
N ASN A 40 -11.16 -34.91 38.98
CA ASN A 40 -10.37 -35.88 39.72
C ASN A 40 -9.29 -36.45 38.77
N ASP A 41 -8.07 -36.66 39.28
CA ASP A 41 -6.90 -37.16 38.50
C ASP A 41 -7.02 -38.61 38.00
N GLN A 42 -8.23 -39.18 37.98
CA GLN A 42 -8.46 -40.52 37.45
C GLN A 42 -8.52 -40.48 35.91
N PRO A 43 -7.70 -41.26 35.19
CA PRO A 43 -7.59 -41.19 33.73
C PRO A 43 -8.93 -41.47 33.02
N ASP A 44 -9.73 -42.40 33.55
CA ASP A 44 -11.05 -42.71 33.00
C ASP A 44 -12.03 -41.53 33.12
N GLN A 45 -11.95 -40.76 34.21
CA GLN A 45 -12.79 -39.58 34.42
C GLN A 45 -12.38 -38.43 33.50
N LEU A 46 -11.09 -38.26 33.22
CA LEU A 46 -10.58 -37.31 32.23
C LEU A 46 -11.02 -37.67 30.80
N VAL A 47 -10.95 -38.95 30.43
CA VAL A 47 -11.45 -39.42 29.12
C VAL A 47 -12.95 -39.19 28.98
N GLN A 48 -13.74 -39.48 30.01
CA GLN A 48 -15.19 -39.22 29.99
C GLN A 48 -15.51 -37.72 29.92
N ALA A 49 -14.72 -36.87 30.61
CA ALA A 49 -14.87 -35.41 30.52
C ALA A 49 -14.58 -34.89 29.10
N ILE A 50 -13.51 -35.38 28.45
CA ILE A 50 -13.20 -35.01 27.06
C ILE A 50 -14.27 -35.49 26.09
N LEU A 51 -14.77 -36.73 26.22
CA LEU A 51 -15.84 -37.25 25.37
C LEU A 51 -17.14 -36.47 25.55
N ARG A 52 -17.45 -36.04 26.78
CA ARG A 52 -18.60 -35.17 27.05
C ARG A 52 -18.41 -33.79 26.41
N ALA A 53 -17.25 -33.17 26.60
CA ALA A 53 -16.93 -31.87 25.99
C ALA A 53 -16.98 -31.94 24.45
N ALA A 54 -16.50 -33.02 23.85
CA ALA A 54 -16.59 -33.24 22.40
C ALA A 54 -18.04 -33.36 21.91
N ARG A 55 -18.91 -34.06 22.65
CA ARG A 55 -20.35 -34.15 22.33
C ARG A 55 -21.06 -32.80 22.51
N GLU A 56 -20.72 -32.06 23.56
CA GLU A 56 -21.26 -30.71 23.81
C GLU A 56 -20.82 -29.75 22.69
N LEU A 57 -19.55 -29.80 22.27
CA LEU A 57 -19.03 -29.02 21.15
C LEU A 57 -19.72 -29.39 19.82
N GLN A 58 -19.94 -30.68 19.57
CA GLN A 58 -20.68 -31.12 18.39
C GLN A 58 -22.12 -30.60 18.39
N ARG A 59 -22.82 -30.68 19.53
CA ARG A 59 -24.17 -30.13 19.67
C ARG A 59 -24.19 -28.61 19.44
N LEU A 60 -23.22 -27.87 19.98
CA LEU A 60 -23.11 -26.43 19.76
C LEU A 60 -22.85 -26.10 18.28
N SER A 61 -21.99 -26.87 17.61
CA SER A 61 -21.72 -26.72 16.16
C SER A 61 -22.96 -27.00 15.31
N GLU A 62 -23.74 -28.03 15.65
CA GLU A 62 -25.01 -28.33 14.96
C GLU A 62 -26.06 -27.23 15.17
N GLN A 63 -26.14 -26.67 16.39
CA GLN A 63 -27.02 -25.55 16.72
C GLN A 63 -26.61 -24.27 15.99
N ASP A 64 -25.31 -23.92 15.98
CA ASP A 64 -24.77 -22.78 15.24
C ASP A 64 -24.99 -22.94 13.72
N GLY A 65 -24.75 -24.14 13.18
CA GLY A 65 -25.01 -24.45 11.78
C GLY A 65 -26.50 -24.41 11.41
N ALA A 66 -27.43 -24.64 12.35
CA ALA A 66 -28.85 -24.44 12.13
C ALA A 66 -29.21 -22.94 12.14
N ALA A 67 -28.76 -22.20 13.15
CA ALA A 67 -28.97 -20.76 13.27
C ALA A 67 -28.42 -20.00 12.06
N ARG A 68 -27.24 -20.38 11.56
CA ARG A 68 -26.65 -19.81 10.34
C ARG A 68 -27.51 -20.05 9.10
N ARG A 69 -28.07 -21.25 8.94
CA ARG A 69 -28.96 -21.56 7.81
C ARG A 69 -30.24 -20.72 7.87
N GLU A 70 -30.82 -20.55 9.05
CA GLU A 70 -31.97 -19.66 9.25
C GLU A 70 -31.61 -18.20 8.91
N ALA A 71 -30.49 -17.70 9.42
CA ALA A 71 -30.00 -16.36 9.11
C ALA A 71 -29.70 -16.16 7.61
N GLU A 72 -29.21 -17.18 6.91
CA GLU A 72 -29.02 -17.16 5.45
C GLU A 72 -30.36 -17.06 4.71
N THR A 73 -31.42 -17.75 5.17
CA THR A 73 -32.77 -17.58 4.58
C THR A 73 -33.33 -16.18 4.81
N VAL A 74 -33.10 -15.61 5.99
CA VAL A 74 -33.47 -14.21 6.30
C VAL A 74 -32.69 -13.24 5.41
N LEU A 75 -31.39 -13.47 5.19
CA LEU A 75 -30.57 -12.66 4.30
C LEU A 75 -31.09 -12.68 2.86
N GLU A 76 -31.52 -13.85 2.35
CA GLU A 76 -32.17 -13.96 1.05
C GLU A 76 -33.49 -13.18 0.98
N GLN A 77 -34.33 -13.29 2.00
CA GLN A 77 -35.58 -12.52 2.09
C GLN A 77 -35.29 -11.01 2.09
N HIS A 78 -34.34 -10.57 2.91
CA HIS A 78 -33.91 -9.18 2.98
C HIS A 78 -33.39 -8.68 1.62
N ARG A 79 -32.63 -9.49 0.86
CA ARG A 79 -32.19 -9.14 -0.50
C ARG A 79 -33.38 -8.98 -1.46
N ARG A 80 -34.34 -9.90 -1.43
CA ARG A 80 -35.56 -9.83 -2.26
C ARG A 80 -36.38 -8.58 -1.96
N LEU A 81 -36.57 -8.26 -0.68
CA LEU A 81 -37.27 -7.05 -0.26
C LEU A 81 -36.54 -5.76 -0.70
N LYS A 82 -35.20 -5.73 -0.68
CA LYS A 82 -34.43 -4.59 -1.21
C LYS A 82 -34.61 -4.42 -2.73
N ASP A 83 -34.65 -5.51 -3.48
CA ASP A 83 -34.90 -5.49 -4.91
C ASP A 83 -36.33 -5.02 -5.22
N GLU A 84 -37.33 -5.53 -4.48
CA GLU A 84 -38.72 -5.10 -4.61
C GLU A 84 -38.91 -3.62 -4.26
N ALA A 85 -38.31 -3.14 -3.16
CA ALA A 85 -38.32 -1.72 -2.79
C ALA A 85 -37.74 -0.85 -3.92
N SER A 86 -36.66 -1.29 -4.54
CA SER A 86 -36.04 -0.57 -5.67
C SER A 86 -36.95 -0.49 -6.88
N ARG A 87 -37.72 -1.55 -7.18
CA ARG A 87 -38.73 -1.56 -8.24
C ARG A 87 -39.89 -0.62 -7.93
N TYR A 88 -40.43 -0.64 -6.72
CA TYR A 88 -41.51 0.29 -6.33
C TYR A 88 -41.06 1.75 -6.32
N ARG A 89 -39.80 2.04 -5.95
CA ARG A 89 -39.21 3.39 -6.09
C ARG A 89 -39.08 3.83 -7.54
N GLN A 90 -38.86 2.91 -8.47
CA GLN A 90 -38.86 3.24 -9.91
C GLN A 90 -40.29 3.56 -10.36
N ILE A 91 -41.27 2.72 -10.02
CA ILE A 91 -42.69 2.91 -10.37
C ILE A 91 -43.22 4.25 -9.82
N ASP A 92 -42.90 4.62 -8.58
CA ASP A 92 -43.31 5.91 -8.00
C ASP A 92 -42.68 7.09 -8.76
N ARG A 93 -41.40 6.99 -9.15
CA ARG A 93 -40.73 8.03 -9.97
C ARG A 93 -41.39 8.17 -11.34
N ASP A 94 -41.59 7.05 -12.04
CA ASP A 94 -42.20 7.04 -13.37
C ASP A 94 -43.65 7.59 -13.31
N ALA A 95 -44.42 7.22 -12.29
CA ALA A 95 -45.78 7.73 -12.09
C ALA A 95 -45.79 9.25 -11.84
N ARG A 96 -44.85 9.78 -11.05
CA ARG A 96 -44.71 11.22 -10.82
C ARG A 96 -44.31 11.99 -12.07
N GLU A 97 -43.41 11.44 -12.89
CA GLU A 97 -43.05 12.03 -14.17
C GLU A 97 -44.26 12.13 -15.12
N VAL A 98 -45.12 11.10 -15.14
CA VAL A 98 -46.37 11.11 -15.91
C VAL A 98 -47.34 12.16 -15.38
N ILE A 99 -47.48 12.30 -14.05
CA ILE A 99 -48.32 13.33 -13.42
C ILE A 99 -47.84 14.73 -13.83
N ASP A 100 -46.54 15.01 -13.69
CA ASP A 100 -45.96 16.32 -14.05
C ASP A 100 -46.12 16.62 -15.54
N GLY A 101 -45.96 15.61 -16.39
CA GLY A 101 -46.19 15.72 -17.83
C GLY A 101 -47.66 16.03 -18.16
N ALA A 102 -48.59 15.27 -17.57
CA ALA A 102 -50.02 15.45 -17.80
C ALA A 102 -50.53 16.79 -17.28
N LEU A 103 -50.06 17.27 -16.12
CA LEU A 103 -50.41 18.60 -15.59
C LEU A 103 -49.95 19.74 -16.52
N LYS A 104 -48.78 19.62 -17.16
CA LYS A 104 -48.34 20.58 -18.18
C LYS A 104 -49.26 20.57 -19.40
N VAL A 105 -49.73 19.40 -19.81
CA VAL A 105 -50.70 19.27 -20.91
C VAL A 105 -52.03 19.90 -20.52
N VAL A 106 -52.57 19.64 -19.32
CA VAL A 106 -53.80 20.29 -18.83
C VAL A 106 -53.68 21.82 -18.86
N ALA A 107 -52.52 22.36 -18.44
CA ALA A 107 -52.29 23.80 -18.40
C ALA A 107 -52.15 24.46 -19.79
N THR A 108 -51.77 23.71 -20.83
CA THR A 108 -51.42 24.26 -22.16
C THR A 108 -52.34 23.78 -23.28
N ALA A 109 -53.11 22.72 -23.07
CA ALA A 109 -53.95 22.12 -24.10
C ALA A 109 -55.11 23.04 -24.46
N PHE A 110 -55.26 23.29 -25.76
CA PHE A 110 -56.35 24.11 -26.30
C PHE A 110 -57.66 23.33 -26.45
N LEU A 111 -57.60 22.02 -26.66
CA LEU A 111 -58.78 21.18 -26.89
C LEU A 111 -59.32 20.62 -25.56
N PRO A 112 -60.63 20.78 -25.25
CA PRO A 112 -61.23 20.23 -24.04
C PRO A 112 -61.08 18.71 -23.88
N ARG A 113 -61.04 17.99 -25.00
CA ARG A 113 -60.80 16.53 -25.00
C ARG A 113 -59.40 16.18 -24.51
N SER A 114 -58.38 16.92 -24.95
CA SER A 114 -57.00 16.70 -24.52
C SER A 114 -56.79 17.07 -23.05
N GLN A 115 -57.53 18.06 -22.54
CA GLN A 115 -57.57 18.37 -21.10
C GLN A 115 -58.18 17.21 -20.31
N ALA A 116 -59.36 16.71 -20.72
CA ALA A 116 -60.03 15.61 -20.04
C ALA A 116 -59.22 14.29 -20.06
N GLU A 117 -58.57 13.97 -21.17
CA GLU A 117 -57.66 12.80 -21.27
C GLU A 117 -56.43 12.97 -20.37
N ALA A 118 -55.85 14.17 -20.30
CA ALA A 118 -54.74 14.46 -19.40
C ALA A 118 -55.16 14.41 -17.91
N ASP A 119 -56.35 14.89 -17.55
CA ASP A 119 -56.90 14.77 -16.21
C ASP A 119 -57.10 13.29 -15.79
N GLN A 120 -57.54 12.43 -16.72
CA GLN A 120 -57.62 10.98 -16.48
C GLN A 120 -56.24 10.35 -16.26
N LEU A 121 -55.22 10.79 -17.01
CA LEU A 121 -53.84 10.35 -16.81
C LEU A 121 -53.30 10.80 -15.44
N VAL A 122 -53.58 12.03 -15.02
CA VAL A 122 -53.22 12.50 -13.66
C VAL A 122 -53.89 11.63 -12.60
N ALA A 123 -55.19 11.35 -12.72
CA ALA A 123 -55.92 10.56 -11.73
C ALA A 123 -55.37 9.12 -11.63
N SER A 124 -55.15 8.46 -12.77
CA SER A 124 -54.62 7.10 -12.83
C SER A 124 -53.17 7.01 -12.34
N ALA A 125 -52.28 7.91 -12.77
CA ALA A 125 -50.90 7.94 -12.32
C ALA A 125 -50.78 8.26 -10.82
N SER A 126 -51.66 9.14 -10.29
CA SER A 126 -51.72 9.44 -8.85
C SER A 126 -52.16 8.23 -8.02
N ALA A 127 -53.10 7.43 -8.52
CA ALA A 127 -53.47 6.18 -7.88
C ALA A 127 -52.30 5.17 -7.86
N VAL A 128 -51.58 5.03 -8.97
CA VAL A 128 -50.39 4.16 -9.06
C VAL A 128 -49.29 4.63 -8.10
N ALA A 129 -48.98 5.93 -8.06
CA ALA A 129 -47.99 6.50 -7.15
C ALA A 129 -48.38 6.24 -5.67
N THR A 130 -49.65 6.40 -5.32
CA THR A 130 -50.14 6.15 -3.96
C THR A 130 -50.00 4.69 -3.57
N VAL A 131 -50.34 3.76 -4.46
CA VAL A 131 -50.16 2.32 -4.24
C VAL A 131 -48.68 1.96 -4.09
N ALA A 132 -47.83 2.47 -4.97
CA ALA A 132 -46.38 2.23 -4.93
C ALA A 132 -45.76 2.77 -3.64
N ALA A 133 -46.12 3.98 -3.22
CA ALA A 133 -45.65 4.60 -1.98
C ALA A 133 -46.10 3.83 -0.73
N ASN A 134 -47.35 3.40 -0.68
CA ASN A 134 -47.86 2.58 0.44
C ASN A 134 -47.16 1.23 0.51
N ARG A 135 -46.92 0.57 -0.63
CA ARG A 135 -46.21 -0.71 -0.66
C ARG A 135 -44.75 -0.55 -0.28
N LEU A 136 -44.09 0.52 -0.75
CA LEU A 136 -42.72 0.84 -0.36
C LEU A 136 -42.60 1.04 1.15
N LYS A 137 -43.53 1.78 1.77
CA LYS A 137 -43.55 1.98 3.23
C LYS A 137 -43.70 0.66 3.99
N GLY A 138 -44.53 -0.27 3.49
CA GLY A 138 -44.66 -1.61 4.07
C GLY A 138 -43.36 -2.41 3.97
N ILE A 139 -42.71 -2.41 2.80
CA ILE A 139 -41.43 -3.10 2.59
C ILE A 139 -40.33 -2.49 3.46
N GLU A 140 -40.29 -1.16 3.61
CA GLU A 140 -39.30 -0.49 4.47
C GLU A 140 -39.48 -0.82 5.95
N ALA A 141 -40.72 -1.01 6.41
CA ALA A 141 -40.99 -1.50 7.77
C ALA A 141 -40.54 -2.95 7.95
N GLU A 142 -40.86 -3.85 7.01
CA GLU A 142 -40.39 -5.24 7.03
C GLU A 142 -38.85 -5.32 6.99
N LEU A 143 -38.19 -4.47 6.19
CA LEU A 143 -36.73 -4.40 6.15
C LEU A 143 -36.13 -3.93 7.48
N ALA A 144 -36.74 -2.94 8.14
CA ALA A 144 -36.27 -2.47 9.45
C ALA A 144 -36.38 -3.57 10.52
N GLU A 145 -37.48 -4.33 10.54
CA GLU A 145 -37.65 -5.47 11.46
C GLU A 145 -36.59 -6.57 11.21
N LEU A 146 -36.26 -6.84 9.94
CA LEU A 146 -35.20 -7.80 9.62
C LEU A 146 -33.81 -7.27 10.00
N GLU A 147 -33.52 -5.98 9.80
CA GLU A 147 -32.24 -5.36 10.15
C GLU A 147 -32.00 -5.29 11.66
N GLU A 148 -33.05 -5.32 12.51
CA GLU A 148 -32.93 -5.45 13.96
C GLU A 148 -32.43 -6.84 14.41
N GLN A 149 -32.52 -7.87 13.56
CA GLN A 149 -32.03 -9.20 13.90
C GLN A 149 -30.50 -9.23 13.92
N GLU A 150 -29.93 -9.62 15.08
CA GLU A 150 -28.48 -9.63 15.30
C GLU A 150 -27.75 -10.56 14.32
N ASP A 151 -28.33 -11.72 13.99
CA ASP A 151 -27.73 -12.70 13.09
C ASP A 151 -27.61 -12.19 11.65
N LEU A 152 -28.59 -11.42 11.16
CA LEU A 152 -28.52 -10.76 9.86
C LEU A 152 -27.41 -9.69 9.83
N SER A 153 -27.33 -8.89 10.89
CA SER A 153 -26.29 -7.86 11.03
C SER A 153 -24.89 -8.47 11.03
N ARG A 154 -24.70 -9.61 11.71
CA ARG A 154 -23.43 -10.37 11.71
C ARG A 154 -23.10 -10.90 10.31
N LEU A 155 -24.05 -11.52 9.61
CA LEU A 155 -23.82 -12.02 8.24
C LEU A 155 -23.49 -10.89 7.25
N LEU A 156 -24.18 -9.75 7.34
CA LEU A 156 -23.88 -8.58 6.51
C LEU A 156 -22.49 -7.99 6.80
N ALA A 157 -22.05 -8.02 8.07
CA ALA A 157 -20.70 -7.60 8.44
C ALA A 157 -19.64 -8.54 7.86
N ILE A 158 -19.86 -9.86 7.89
CA ILE A 158 -18.99 -10.86 7.25
C ILE A 158 -18.93 -10.64 5.74
N GLU A 159 -20.08 -10.41 5.09
CA GLU A 159 -20.09 -10.15 3.65
C GLU A 159 -19.34 -8.86 3.29
N ARG A 160 -19.42 -7.82 4.12
CA ARG A 160 -18.67 -6.57 3.93
C ARG A 160 -17.17 -6.81 4.07
N THR A 161 -16.72 -7.53 5.10
CA THR A 161 -15.29 -7.80 5.31
C THR A 161 -14.72 -8.67 4.20
N GLU A 162 -15.46 -9.66 3.71
CA GLU A 162 -15.08 -10.46 2.55
C GLU A 162 -14.99 -9.62 1.27
N ARG A 163 -15.96 -8.75 1.01
CA ARG A 163 -15.95 -7.87 -0.17
C ARG A 163 -14.77 -6.90 -0.12
N GLU A 164 -14.49 -6.32 1.04
CA GLU A 164 -13.33 -5.46 1.23
C GLU A 164 -12.02 -6.22 1.02
N ALA A 165 -11.92 -7.45 1.52
CA ALA A 165 -10.75 -8.29 1.29
C ALA A 165 -10.53 -8.59 -0.20
N ARG A 166 -11.61 -8.96 -0.93
CA ARG A 166 -11.56 -9.18 -2.38
C ARG A 166 -11.17 -7.90 -3.13
N GLN A 167 -11.74 -6.76 -2.77
CA GLN A 167 -11.36 -5.47 -3.38
C GLN A 167 -9.90 -5.12 -3.13
N ARG A 168 -9.37 -5.37 -1.93
CA ARG A 168 -7.94 -5.15 -1.63
C ARG A 168 -7.05 -6.07 -2.45
N GLU A 169 -7.46 -7.33 -2.63
CA GLU A 169 -6.76 -8.29 -3.47
C GLU A 169 -6.77 -7.88 -4.95
N GLU A 170 -7.93 -7.51 -5.49
CA GLU A 170 -8.08 -7.00 -6.87
C GLU A 170 -7.24 -5.75 -7.10
N GLN A 171 -7.24 -4.80 -6.16
CA GLN A 171 -6.41 -3.60 -6.23
C GLN A 171 -4.91 -3.94 -6.22
N ALA A 172 -4.49 -4.93 -5.43
CA ALA A 172 -3.11 -5.38 -5.38
C ALA A 172 -2.70 -6.07 -6.69
N LEU A 173 -3.55 -6.90 -7.28
CA LEU A 173 -3.33 -7.49 -8.60
C LEU A 173 -3.25 -6.43 -9.70
N ALA A 174 -4.14 -5.44 -9.68
CA ALA A 174 -4.08 -4.31 -10.60
C ALA A 174 -2.79 -3.49 -10.44
N ALA A 175 -2.29 -3.32 -9.20
CA ALA A 175 -1.01 -2.69 -8.95
C ALA A 175 0.17 -3.50 -9.51
N ILE A 176 0.13 -4.84 -9.40
CA ILE A 176 1.14 -5.72 -10.01
C ILE A 176 1.18 -5.52 -11.53
N GLU A 177 0.03 -5.55 -12.21
CA GLU A 177 -0.02 -5.42 -13.67
C GLU A 177 0.46 -4.03 -14.13
N ARG A 178 0.07 -2.96 -13.42
CA ARG A 178 0.60 -1.60 -13.67
C ARG A 178 2.10 -1.52 -13.46
N ALA A 179 2.63 -2.15 -12.40
CA ALA A 179 4.07 -2.16 -12.14
C ALA A 179 4.84 -2.89 -13.25
N LYS A 180 4.33 -4.01 -13.75
CA LYS A 180 4.91 -4.72 -14.90
C LYS A 180 4.93 -3.87 -16.16
N ALA A 181 3.84 -3.14 -16.45
CA ALA A 181 3.78 -2.23 -17.59
C ALA A 181 4.81 -1.09 -17.47
N LEU A 182 4.93 -0.48 -16.29
CA LEU A 182 5.96 0.53 -16.03
C LEU A 182 7.38 -0.05 -16.18
N ALA A 183 7.62 -1.28 -15.72
CA ALA A 183 8.90 -1.95 -15.89
C ALA A 183 9.23 -2.24 -17.37
N SER A 184 8.24 -2.61 -18.20
CA SER A 184 8.47 -2.75 -19.65
C SER A 184 8.79 -1.43 -20.34
N GLU A 185 8.29 -0.32 -19.81
CA GLU A 185 8.65 1.04 -20.23
C GLU A 185 9.97 1.54 -19.63
N HIS A 186 10.73 0.68 -18.93
CA HIS A 186 12.00 1.00 -18.26
C HIS A 186 11.84 2.03 -17.11
N LYS A 187 10.62 2.27 -16.62
CA LYS A 187 10.30 3.15 -15.48
C LYS A 187 10.35 2.38 -14.17
N TYR A 188 11.53 1.83 -13.85
CA TYR A 188 11.69 0.93 -12.70
C TYR A 188 11.41 1.60 -11.35
N ASP A 189 11.82 2.84 -11.14
CA ASP A 189 11.61 3.54 -9.87
C ASP A 189 10.11 3.78 -9.57
N GLU A 190 9.33 4.12 -10.60
CA GLU A 190 7.89 4.29 -10.48
C GLU A 190 7.19 2.97 -10.18
N ALA A 191 7.60 1.89 -10.87
CA ALA A 191 7.09 0.55 -10.62
C ALA A 191 7.37 0.08 -9.18
N LEU A 192 8.60 0.30 -8.69
CA LEU A 192 9.00 -0.07 -7.32
C LEU A 192 8.28 0.79 -6.26
N ARG A 193 8.03 2.06 -6.54
CA ARG A 193 7.25 2.92 -5.65
C ARG A 193 5.80 2.44 -5.54
N LEU A 194 5.17 2.09 -6.67
CA LEU A 194 3.81 1.56 -6.73
C LEU A 194 3.68 0.25 -5.93
N LEU A 195 4.61 -0.70 -6.16
CA LEU A 195 4.62 -1.95 -5.41
C LEU A 195 4.94 -1.73 -3.93
N GLY A 196 5.80 -0.76 -3.59
CA GLY A 196 6.06 -0.39 -2.21
C GLY A 196 4.81 0.09 -1.47
N SER A 197 3.92 0.84 -2.12
CA SER A 197 2.61 1.18 -1.53
C SER A 197 1.70 -0.04 -1.40
N ALA A 198 1.67 -0.93 -2.41
CA ALA A 198 0.83 -2.13 -2.38
C ALA A 198 1.26 -3.12 -1.29
N ILE A 199 2.56 -3.28 -1.03
CA ILE A 199 3.09 -4.13 0.06
C ILE A 199 2.67 -3.60 1.43
N LYS A 200 2.68 -2.27 1.63
CA LYS A 200 2.24 -1.67 2.90
C LYS A 200 0.75 -1.91 3.16
N GLN A 201 -0.06 -1.89 2.11
CA GLN A 201 -1.50 -2.13 2.20
C GLN A 201 -1.82 -3.62 2.36
N ASN A 202 -1.01 -4.51 1.77
CA ASN A 202 -1.22 -5.95 1.78
C ASN A 202 0.08 -6.71 2.11
N PRO A 203 0.53 -6.72 3.39
CA PRO A 203 1.80 -7.37 3.78
C PRO A 203 1.82 -8.88 3.54
N ASN A 204 0.66 -9.53 3.63
CA ASN A 204 0.53 -10.99 3.53
C ASN A 204 0.37 -11.50 2.10
N MET A 205 0.50 -10.65 1.07
CA MET A 205 0.32 -11.05 -0.33
C MET A 205 1.67 -11.37 -0.99
N PRO A 206 2.05 -12.66 -1.12
CA PRO A 206 3.37 -13.04 -1.63
C PRO A 206 3.59 -12.65 -3.10
N ALA A 207 2.52 -12.56 -3.90
CA ALA A 207 2.60 -12.17 -5.30
C ALA A 207 3.18 -10.74 -5.48
N VAL A 208 2.81 -9.80 -4.62
CA VAL A 208 3.30 -8.41 -4.68
C VAL A 208 4.79 -8.37 -4.32
N ALA A 209 5.19 -9.09 -3.29
CA ALA A 209 6.58 -9.19 -2.86
C ALA A 209 7.47 -9.82 -3.95
N SER A 210 7.03 -10.93 -4.54
CA SER A 210 7.71 -11.62 -5.63
C SER A 210 7.86 -10.73 -6.88
N CYS A 211 6.80 -10.00 -7.25
CA CYS A 211 6.86 -9.05 -8.36
C CYS A 211 7.85 -7.91 -8.08
N ASN A 212 7.83 -7.35 -6.86
CA ASN A 212 8.77 -6.31 -6.45
C ASN A 212 10.22 -6.78 -6.52
N ASP A 213 10.52 -8.00 -6.06
CA ASP A 213 11.88 -8.55 -6.15
C ASP A 213 12.31 -8.80 -7.60
N THR A 214 11.39 -9.24 -8.46
CA THR A 214 11.64 -9.42 -9.90
C THR A 214 12.00 -8.10 -10.56
N ILE A 215 11.22 -7.04 -10.33
CA ILE A 215 11.47 -5.71 -10.89
C ILE A 215 12.76 -5.12 -10.32
N ARG A 216 13.06 -5.32 -9.03
CA ARG A 216 14.35 -4.90 -8.44
C ARG A 216 15.55 -5.55 -9.12
N ARG A 217 15.47 -6.85 -9.40
CA ARG A 217 16.54 -7.57 -10.12
C ARG A 217 16.70 -7.07 -11.54
N GLN A 218 15.60 -6.81 -12.25
CA GLN A 218 15.64 -6.22 -13.60
C GLN A 218 16.27 -4.83 -13.59
N ALA A 219 15.84 -3.96 -12.68
CA ALA A 219 16.40 -2.62 -12.52
C ALA A 219 17.91 -2.65 -12.23
N HIS A 220 18.34 -3.56 -11.35
CA HIS A 220 19.75 -3.76 -11.03
C HIS A 220 20.56 -4.28 -12.23
N ALA A 221 20.00 -5.21 -13.01
CA ALA A 221 20.64 -5.73 -14.22
C ALA A 221 20.81 -4.62 -15.29
N VAL A 222 19.77 -3.80 -15.52
CA VAL A 222 19.84 -2.66 -16.45
C VAL A 222 20.90 -1.66 -16.01
N LYS A 223 20.87 -1.26 -14.73
CA LYS A 223 21.88 -0.36 -14.15
C LYS A 223 23.30 -0.91 -14.30
N THR A 224 23.49 -2.21 -14.08
CA THR A 224 24.79 -2.88 -14.24
C THR A 224 25.27 -2.77 -15.69
N LEU A 225 24.41 -3.05 -16.67
CA LEU A 225 24.73 -2.93 -18.10
C LEU A 225 25.06 -1.49 -18.49
N GLU A 226 24.37 -0.49 -17.95
CA GLU A 226 24.68 0.93 -18.18
C GLU A 226 26.05 1.31 -17.66
N VAL A 227 26.40 0.87 -16.44
CA VAL A 227 27.73 1.08 -15.86
C VAL A 227 28.82 0.40 -16.68
N GLU A 228 28.60 -0.83 -17.15
CA GLU A 228 29.54 -1.54 -18.01
C GLU A 228 29.73 -0.86 -19.37
N ARG A 229 28.65 -0.36 -19.97
CA ARG A 229 28.71 0.42 -21.22
C ARG A 229 29.50 1.72 -21.02
N ALA A 230 29.22 2.46 -19.95
CA ALA A 230 29.95 3.68 -19.61
C ALA A 230 31.44 3.41 -19.34
N LEU A 231 31.76 2.29 -18.67
CA LEU A 231 33.13 1.85 -18.48
C LEU A 231 33.83 1.51 -19.81
N ALA A 232 33.15 0.81 -20.71
CA ALA A 232 33.69 0.49 -22.02
C ALA A 232 33.94 1.75 -22.86
N GLU A 233 33.02 2.71 -22.83
CA GLU A 233 33.18 4.01 -23.49
C GLU A 233 34.34 4.82 -22.89
N ALA A 234 34.39 4.94 -21.57
CA ALA A 234 35.47 5.65 -20.88
C ALA A 234 36.84 5.05 -21.19
N ARG A 235 36.96 3.70 -21.26
CA ARG A 235 38.20 3.02 -21.67
C ARG A 235 38.65 3.39 -23.09
N ARG A 236 37.71 3.61 -24.02
CA ARG A 236 38.02 4.07 -25.39
C ARG A 236 38.49 5.51 -25.41
N LEU A 237 37.84 6.38 -24.64
CA LEU A 237 38.13 7.82 -24.59
C LEU A 237 39.37 8.16 -23.77
N HIS A 238 39.68 7.36 -22.75
CA HIS A 238 40.71 7.63 -21.73
C HIS A 238 42.07 8.11 -22.29
N ARG A 239 42.50 7.61 -23.45
CA ARG A 239 43.77 8.00 -24.07
C ARG A 239 43.72 9.35 -24.81
N ARG A 240 42.58 9.71 -25.38
CA ARG A 240 42.40 10.90 -26.25
C ARG A 240 41.72 12.05 -25.52
N GLU A 241 40.69 11.73 -24.73
CA GLU A 241 39.85 12.66 -23.99
C GLU A 241 39.73 12.21 -22.52
N PRO A 242 40.81 12.30 -21.71
CA PRO A 242 40.81 11.86 -20.32
C PRO A 242 39.83 12.64 -19.44
N SER A 243 39.55 13.91 -19.75
CA SER A 243 38.56 14.73 -19.04
C SER A 243 37.15 14.18 -19.19
N ARG A 244 36.75 13.89 -20.43
CA ARG A 244 35.45 13.30 -20.75
C ARG A 244 35.28 11.91 -20.15
N ALA A 245 36.34 11.09 -20.18
CA ALA A 245 36.32 9.78 -19.53
C ALA A 245 36.12 9.90 -18.00
N ALA A 246 36.78 10.86 -17.34
CA ALA A 246 36.61 11.11 -15.92
C ALA A 246 35.21 11.65 -15.58
N GLU A 247 34.62 12.47 -16.46
CA GLU A 247 33.26 13.01 -16.31
C GLU A 247 32.20 11.90 -16.41
N ILE A 248 32.25 11.08 -17.47
CA ILE A 248 31.33 9.95 -17.68
C ILE A 248 31.33 9.03 -16.45
N LEU A 249 32.51 8.65 -15.97
CA LEU A 249 32.63 7.73 -14.82
C LEU A 249 32.27 8.40 -13.49
N GLY A 250 32.55 9.70 -13.34
CA GLY A 250 32.22 10.45 -12.13
C GLY A 250 30.70 10.64 -11.93
N GLY A 251 29.94 10.67 -13.03
CA GLY A 251 28.48 10.77 -13.00
C GLY A 251 27.74 9.47 -12.67
N LEU A 252 28.43 8.33 -12.56
CA LEU A 252 27.79 7.04 -12.32
C LEU A 252 27.40 6.86 -10.85
N ASP A 253 26.17 6.39 -10.62
CA ASP A 253 25.76 5.86 -9.32
C ASP A 253 26.22 4.41 -9.14
N LEU A 254 27.26 4.21 -8.34
CA LEU A 254 27.85 2.90 -8.04
C LEU A 254 27.17 2.18 -6.87
N SER A 255 26.09 2.73 -6.32
CA SER A 255 25.38 2.15 -5.18
C SER A 255 24.81 0.77 -5.54
N GLY A 256 25.15 -0.25 -4.73
CA GLY A 256 24.70 -1.63 -4.92
C GLY A 256 25.37 -2.40 -6.07
N MET A 257 26.40 -1.84 -6.71
CA MET A 257 27.11 -2.52 -7.80
C MET A 257 28.07 -3.61 -7.30
N PRO A 258 28.38 -4.64 -8.12
CA PRO A 258 29.37 -5.66 -7.78
C PRO A 258 30.75 -5.03 -7.50
N ALA A 259 31.42 -5.48 -6.43
CA ALA A 259 32.69 -4.89 -5.97
C ALA A 259 33.78 -4.90 -7.06
N VAL A 260 33.80 -5.92 -7.92
CA VAL A 260 34.72 -6.03 -9.05
C VAL A 260 34.48 -4.89 -10.06
N LEU A 261 33.22 -4.64 -10.43
CA LEU A 261 32.85 -3.57 -11.34
C LEU A 261 33.16 -2.19 -10.75
N VAL A 262 32.86 -1.98 -9.46
CA VAL A 262 33.19 -0.74 -8.74
C VAL A 262 34.69 -0.47 -8.77
N ARG A 263 35.52 -1.50 -8.53
CA ARG A 263 36.98 -1.39 -8.57
C ARG A 263 37.48 -1.03 -9.97
N ASP A 264 36.93 -1.67 -11.01
CA ASP A 264 37.32 -1.44 -12.39
C ASP A 264 36.94 -0.03 -12.88
N VAL A 265 35.73 0.43 -12.54
CA VAL A 265 35.27 1.80 -12.81
C VAL A 265 36.16 2.81 -12.10
N TYR A 266 36.38 2.62 -10.80
CA TYR A 266 37.20 3.50 -9.99
C TYR A 266 38.65 3.56 -10.51
N GLY A 267 39.23 2.42 -10.87
CA GLY A 267 40.57 2.34 -11.46
C GLY A 267 40.69 3.10 -12.78
N CYS A 268 39.71 2.94 -13.68
CA CYS A 268 39.67 3.65 -14.95
C CYS A 268 39.48 5.17 -14.76
N TRP A 269 38.62 5.57 -13.81
CA TRP A 269 38.43 6.98 -13.44
C TRP A 269 39.71 7.60 -12.89
N LEU A 270 40.40 6.92 -11.96
CA LEU A 270 41.64 7.42 -11.36
C LEU A 270 42.76 7.53 -12.41
N GLN A 271 42.89 6.54 -13.30
CA GLN A 271 43.83 6.61 -14.42
C GLN A 271 43.52 7.83 -15.30
N SER A 272 42.24 8.06 -15.63
CA SER A 272 41.80 9.22 -16.42
C SER A 272 42.17 10.54 -15.74
N CYS A 273 41.98 10.63 -14.42
CA CYS A 273 42.38 11.80 -13.66
C CYS A 273 43.90 12.03 -13.66
N ARG A 274 44.72 10.98 -13.56
CA ARG A 274 46.19 11.09 -13.66
C ARG A 274 46.63 11.64 -15.01
N ARG A 275 45.98 11.21 -16.10
CA ARG A 275 46.28 11.68 -17.46
C ARG A 275 45.95 13.15 -17.72
N LEU A 276 45.18 13.79 -16.84
CA LEU A 276 44.92 15.23 -16.96
C LEU A 276 46.17 16.08 -16.71
N GLY A 277 47.22 15.51 -16.09
CA GLY A 277 48.49 16.21 -15.87
C GLY A 277 48.36 17.46 -14.99
N LEU A 278 47.41 17.45 -14.06
CA LEU A 278 47.14 18.59 -13.20
C LEU A 278 48.25 18.76 -12.15
N VAL A 279 48.81 19.96 -12.10
CA VAL A 279 49.88 20.33 -11.17
C VAL A 279 49.31 20.41 -9.75
N GLU A 280 50.05 19.88 -8.76
CA GLU A 280 49.67 19.86 -7.34
C GLU A 280 48.32 19.17 -7.05
N ALA A 281 47.88 18.29 -7.95
CA ALA A 281 46.63 17.57 -7.76
C ALA A 281 46.70 16.64 -6.54
N VAL A 282 45.61 16.62 -5.78
CA VAL A 282 45.44 15.80 -4.58
C VAL A 282 44.31 14.83 -4.81
N HIS A 283 44.57 13.57 -4.51
CA HIS A 283 43.59 12.50 -4.50
C HIS A 283 43.09 12.22 -3.08
N TYR A 284 41.79 12.34 -2.89
CA TYR A 284 41.10 11.99 -1.65
C TYR A 284 40.25 10.74 -1.86
N SER A 285 40.42 9.72 -1.01
CA SER A 285 39.62 8.49 -1.06
C SER A 285 39.16 8.10 0.36
N PRO A 286 37.88 8.36 0.70
CA PRO A 286 37.33 8.01 2.02
C PRO A 286 36.88 6.56 2.14
N GLY A 287 36.83 5.80 1.03
CA GLY A 287 36.38 4.42 1.04
C GLY A 287 36.35 3.80 -0.36
N THR A 288 36.02 2.51 -0.42
CA THR A 288 35.99 1.73 -1.66
C THR A 288 35.03 2.33 -2.68
N GLY A 289 35.52 2.58 -3.89
CA GLY A 289 34.72 3.15 -4.99
C GLY A 289 34.36 4.63 -4.82
N LYS A 290 34.93 5.30 -3.81
CA LYS A 290 34.69 6.72 -3.53
C LYS A 290 35.99 7.49 -3.65
N GLY A 291 35.98 8.59 -4.39
CA GLY A 291 37.15 9.42 -4.56
C GLY A 291 36.84 10.80 -5.09
N ALA A 292 37.72 11.74 -4.78
CA ALA A 292 37.74 13.06 -5.37
C ALA A 292 39.17 13.41 -5.78
N MET A 293 39.28 14.09 -6.91
CA MET A 293 40.52 14.71 -7.36
C MET A 293 40.36 16.21 -7.26
N LEU A 294 41.31 16.84 -6.57
CA LEU A 294 41.26 18.21 -6.15
C LEU A 294 42.54 18.95 -6.57
N ILE A 295 42.46 20.25 -6.81
CA ILE A 295 43.61 21.12 -7.07
C ILE A 295 43.59 22.33 -6.13
N PRO A 296 44.72 22.99 -5.86
CA PRO A 296 44.74 24.27 -5.14
C PRO A 296 43.82 25.29 -5.80
N ASP A 297 43.05 26.02 -4.98
CA ASP A 297 42.18 27.08 -5.47
C ASP A 297 43.02 28.35 -5.73
N SER A 298 42.90 28.94 -6.92
CA SER A 298 43.74 30.07 -7.36
C SER A 298 43.60 31.33 -6.49
N GLY A 299 42.58 31.39 -5.62
CA GLY A 299 42.35 32.49 -4.67
C GLY A 299 42.66 32.16 -3.21
N SER A 300 43.11 30.93 -2.87
CA SER A 300 43.45 30.58 -1.48
C SER A 300 44.31 29.31 -1.37
N ASP A 301 45.53 29.46 -0.86
CA ASP A 301 46.47 28.35 -0.55
C ASP A 301 45.92 27.36 0.48
N SER A 302 44.87 27.72 1.21
CA SER A 302 44.28 26.88 2.26
C SER A 302 43.09 26.03 1.79
N ARG A 303 42.69 26.18 0.51
CA ARG A 303 41.50 25.52 -0.05
C ARG A 303 41.84 24.72 -1.29
N LEU A 304 41.15 23.60 -1.42
CA LEU A 304 41.24 22.70 -2.56
C LEU A 304 39.91 22.70 -3.30
N LYS A 305 39.96 22.84 -4.63
CA LYS A 305 38.82 22.83 -5.54
C LYS A 305 38.66 21.45 -6.19
N VAL A 306 37.45 20.89 -6.15
CA VAL A 306 37.14 19.61 -6.80
C VAL A 306 37.20 19.79 -8.31
N VAL A 307 37.92 18.90 -8.99
CA VAL A 307 37.94 18.81 -10.45
C VAL A 307 37.06 17.67 -10.92
N SER A 308 37.15 16.52 -10.26
CA SER A 308 36.30 15.35 -10.54
C SER A 308 36.07 14.56 -9.26
N ALA A 309 34.90 13.94 -9.13
CA ALA A 309 34.57 13.07 -8.01
C ALA A 309 33.76 11.87 -8.50
N ILE A 310 33.85 10.77 -7.76
CA ILE A 310 33.12 9.53 -8.01
C ILE A 310 32.61 8.97 -6.68
N GLY A 311 31.35 8.53 -6.67
CA GLY A 311 30.73 7.92 -5.48
C GLY A 311 30.59 8.86 -4.26
N LEU A 312 30.69 10.17 -4.46
CA LEU A 312 30.59 11.21 -3.42
C LEU A 312 29.45 12.19 -3.74
N PRO A 313 28.22 11.91 -3.24
CA PRO A 313 27.08 12.79 -3.45
C PRO A 313 27.36 14.22 -2.98
N GLY A 314 27.06 15.21 -3.83
CA GLY A 314 27.26 16.63 -3.54
C GLY A 314 28.68 17.17 -3.75
N TRP A 315 29.64 16.32 -4.15
CA TRP A 315 31.00 16.75 -4.52
C TRP A 315 31.06 17.08 -6.02
N ALA A 316 30.42 18.18 -6.41
CA ALA A 316 30.43 18.64 -7.79
C ALA A 316 31.77 19.33 -8.14
N PRO A 317 32.20 19.28 -9.42
CA PRO A 317 33.31 20.09 -9.91
C PRO A 317 33.14 21.57 -9.55
N GLY A 318 34.23 22.21 -9.13
CA GLY A 318 34.24 23.61 -8.71
C GLY A 318 33.96 23.85 -7.22
N ARG A 319 33.44 22.86 -6.48
CA ARG A 319 33.24 22.98 -5.04
C ARG A 319 34.59 23.02 -4.32
N THR A 320 34.72 23.88 -3.29
CA THR A 320 35.98 24.06 -2.56
C THR A 320 35.89 23.57 -1.11
N PHE A 321 36.96 22.96 -0.62
CA PHE A 321 37.07 22.40 0.72
C PHE A 321 38.36 22.89 1.40
N ALA A 322 38.33 23.07 2.71
CA ALA A 322 39.53 23.40 3.47
C ALA A 322 40.46 22.18 3.55
N VAL A 323 41.78 22.39 3.37
CA VAL A 323 42.79 21.31 3.42
C VAL A 323 42.69 20.50 4.73
N LYS A 324 42.46 21.18 5.87
CA LYS A 324 42.33 20.55 7.20
C LYS A 324 41.15 19.57 7.31
N ALA A 325 40.11 19.72 6.49
CA ALA A 325 38.94 18.86 6.51
C ALA A 325 39.16 17.54 5.73
N LEU A 326 40.17 17.49 4.86
CA LEU A 326 40.45 16.38 3.94
C LEU A 326 41.55 15.46 4.49
N ARG A 327 41.32 14.91 5.69
CA ARG A 327 42.28 13.97 6.30
C ARG A 327 42.50 12.75 5.41
N GLY A 328 43.77 12.43 5.15
CA GLY A 328 44.15 11.27 4.33
C GLY A 328 44.18 11.53 2.82
N ALA A 329 43.98 12.78 2.38
CA ALA A 329 44.23 13.17 1.00
C ALA A 329 45.73 13.04 0.67
N ARG A 330 46.05 12.47 -0.49
CA ARG A 330 47.42 12.16 -0.91
C ARG A 330 47.74 12.88 -2.22
N PRO A 331 48.98 13.33 -2.43
CA PRO A 331 49.40 13.83 -3.73
C PRO A 331 49.11 12.80 -4.83
N LEU A 332 48.52 13.25 -5.92
CA LEU A 332 48.33 12.43 -7.11
C LEU A 332 49.71 12.29 -7.77
N ALA A 333 50.41 11.19 -7.48
CA ALA A 333 51.68 10.90 -8.13
C ALA A 333 51.49 10.88 -9.65
N ALA A 334 52.41 11.55 -10.35
CA ALA A 334 52.52 11.53 -11.81
C ALA A 334 52.70 10.09 -12.32
#